data_AF-A0A100VVF1-F1
#
_entry.id   AF-A0A100VVF1-F1
#
_cell.length_a   1.000
_cell.length_b   1.000
_cell.length_c   1.000
_cell.angle_alpha   90.00
_cell.angle_beta   90.00
_cell.angle_gamma   90.00
#
_symmetry.space_group_name_H-M   'P 1'
#
loop_
_entity.id
_entity.type
_entity.pdbx_description
1 polymer ?
#
loop_
_entity_poly.entity_id
_entity_poly.type
_entity_poly.pdbx_seq_one_letter_code
_entity_poly.pdbx_strand_id
1 'polypeptide(L)'
;MSTLLLIHGFLDDVKVWDDVVSAPPDDVDIVRYQLPGFGARTEDTTPELTLAAFAAEAGQLLDGVVGDTIVVGQSLGSQIAELVAARHAGKVTGLVLITPVPLGGTRLPAEALAPFRALGGDPAAQRAARAALSPALTDEQLDRLTRAGESARPDVVSRYVDVWNDGVPDAPPVSSFTGPVLIIRGGADPFVTDELAAAVTPRFPQAHVQVIDGGGHWVHVEYAGQVAASITAFVRETGAAAGWRRGFAEQSRDTFAANFAGDVVLDATTLPEPVAGRDRVAATLATASSIYESLEFTAEAHSGATSYLQWRATAFDGLALRGVTILDRGPDGLITGIAIHHRPLGAVLRFASEIRDRMEGAQS
;
A
#
# COMPACT_ATOMS: atom_id res chain seq x y z
N MET A 1 4.56 12.57 -7.57
CA MET A 1 3.66 11.60 -8.19
C MET A 1 3.89 10.26 -7.53
N SER A 2 2.81 9.60 -7.14
CA SER A 2 2.81 8.22 -6.62
C SER A 2 2.28 7.29 -7.72
N THR A 3 2.66 6.02 -7.71
CA THR A 3 2.14 5.03 -8.67
C THR A 3 1.34 3.95 -7.97
N LEU A 4 0.16 3.61 -8.50
CA LEU A 4 -0.59 2.41 -8.14
C LEU A 4 -0.32 1.30 -9.14
N LEU A 5 0.32 0.21 -8.69
CA LEU A 5 0.40 -1.04 -9.46
C LEU A 5 -0.78 -1.93 -9.08
N LEU A 6 -1.70 -2.16 -10.02
CA LEU A 6 -2.91 -2.94 -9.81
C LEU A 6 -2.77 -4.36 -10.40
N ILE A 7 -2.98 -5.37 -9.57
CA ILE A 7 -2.84 -6.79 -9.92
C ILE A 7 -4.17 -7.51 -9.70
N HIS A 8 -4.82 -7.91 -10.79
CA HIS A 8 -6.12 -8.57 -10.75
C HIS A 8 -6.04 -10.01 -10.21
N GLY A 9 -7.19 -10.57 -9.84
CA GLY A 9 -7.32 -11.94 -9.37
C GLY A 9 -7.58 -12.96 -10.48
N PHE A 10 -7.95 -14.16 -10.05
CA PHE A 10 -8.27 -15.30 -10.91
C PHE A 10 -9.51 -15.01 -11.79
N LEU A 11 -9.43 -15.38 -13.08
CA LEU A 11 -10.48 -15.21 -14.10
C LEU A 11 -10.85 -13.78 -14.51
N ASP A 12 -10.10 -12.78 -14.06
CA ASP A 12 -10.34 -11.38 -14.40
C ASP A 12 -9.34 -10.85 -15.44
N ASP A 13 -9.56 -9.61 -15.88
CA ASP A 13 -8.62 -8.83 -16.67
C ASP A 13 -8.39 -7.45 -16.01
N VAL A 14 -7.50 -6.64 -16.59
CA VAL A 14 -7.18 -5.31 -16.05
C VAL A 14 -8.37 -4.34 -15.98
N LYS A 15 -9.48 -4.60 -16.68
CA LYS A 15 -10.68 -3.72 -16.66
C LYS A 15 -11.50 -3.89 -15.40
N VAL A 16 -11.22 -4.90 -14.57
CA VAL A 16 -11.83 -5.06 -13.24
C VAL A 16 -11.59 -3.82 -12.35
N TRP A 17 -10.53 -3.05 -12.64
CA TRP A 17 -10.16 -1.84 -11.92
C TRP A 17 -10.83 -0.56 -12.43
N ASP A 18 -11.52 -0.58 -13.57
CA ASP A 18 -11.96 0.65 -14.25
C ASP A 18 -12.80 1.57 -13.36
N ASP A 19 -13.72 1.01 -12.58
CA ASP A 19 -14.57 1.80 -11.69
C ASP A 19 -13.80 2.38 -10.51
N VAL A 20 -12.84 1.62 -9.96
CA VAL A 20 -12.00 2.00 -8.81
C VAL A 20 -11.08 3.16 -9.17
N VAL A 21 -10.56 3.20 -10.40
CA VAL A 21 -9.63 4.24 -10.86
C VAL A 21 -10.23 5.17 -11.90
N SER A 22 -11.56 5.29 -11.92
CA SER A 22 -12.26 6.21 -12.82
C SER A 22 -11.95 7.69 -12.52
N ALA A 23 -11.56 8.00 -11.28
CA ALA A 23 -11.14 9.33 -10.84
C ALA A 23 -10.00 9.22 -9.80
N PRO A 24 -8.80 8.80 -10.22
CA PRO A 24 -7.65 8.79 -9.31
C PRO A 24 -7.25 10.24 -8.99
N PRO A 25 -6.55 10.50 -7.86
CA PRO A 25 -5.97 11.80 -7.61
C PRO A 25 -5.03 12.23 -8.75
N ASP A 26 -4.96 13.54 -9.05
CA ASP A 26 -4.19 14.10 -10.18
C ASP A 26 -2.68 13.77 -10.13
N ASP A 27 -2.16 13.41 -8.96
CA ASP A 27 -0.75 13.08 -8.72
C ASP A 27 -0.48 11.56 -8.61
N VAL A 28 -1.43 10.74 -9.06
CA VAL A 28 -1.35 9.27 -9.00
C VAL A 28 -1.37 8.65 -10.39
N ASP A 29 -0.26 8.02 -10.77
CA ASP A 29 -0.15 7.22 -11.98
C ASP A 29 -0.71 5.81 -11.76
N ILE A 30 -1.40 5.26 -12.76
CA ILE A 30 -2.00 3.92 -12.68
C ILE A 30 -1.27 2.97 -13.64
N VAL A 31 -0.72 1.89 -13.08
CA VAL A 31 -0.14 0.78 -13.82
C VAL A 31 -0.99 -0.46 -13.55
N ARG A 32 -1.44 -1.15 -14.61
CA ARG A 32 -2.25 -2.36 -14.49
C ARG A 32 -1.50 -3.55 -15.05
N TYR A 33 -1.30 -4.57 -14.24
CA TYR A 33 -0.63 -5.80 -14.66
C TYR A 33 -1.67 -6.81 -15.16
N GLN A 34 -1.59 -7.16 -16.45
CA GLN A 34 -2.38 -8.24 -17.04
C GLN A 34 -1.65 -9.57 -16.83
N LEU A 35 -2.26 -10.47 -16.06
CA LEU A 35 -1.74 -11.82 -15.85
C LEU A 35 -1.77 -12.63 -17.18
N PRO A 36 -0.76 -13.48 -17.42
CA PRO A 36 -0.72 -14.33 -18.61
C PRO A 36 -1.88 -15.35 -18.60
N GLY A 37 -2.47 -15.58 -19.77
CA GLY A 37 -3.61 -16.49 -19.94
C GLY A 37 -4.99 -15.85 -19.73
N PHE A 38 -5.05 -14.55 -19.45
CA PHE A 38 -6.31 -13.81 -19.30
C PHE A 38 -6.32 -12.52 -20.13
N GLY A 39 -7.52 -12.02 -20.45
CA GLY A 39 -7.72 -10.76 -21.17
C GLY A 39 -6.90 -10.67 -22.46
N ALA A 40 -6.17 -9.57 -22.63
CA ALA A 40 -5.30 -9.35 -23.80
C ALA A 40 -4.14 -10.36 -23.92
N ARG A 41 -3.85 -11.13 -22.86
CA ARG A 41 -2.82 -12.16 -22.82
C ARG A 41 -3.40 -13.58 -22.82
N THR A 42 -4.63 -13.76 -23.28
CA THR A 42 -5.27 -15.09 -23.36
C THR A 42 -4.41 -16.10 -24.12
N GLU A 43 -3.81 -15.70 -25.23
CA GLU A 43 -2.98 -16.58 -26.07
C GLU A 43 -1.56 -16.78 -25.54
N ASP A 44 -1.21 -16.17 -24.41
CA ASP A 44 0.11 -16.33 -23.82
C ASP A 44 0.35 -17.79 -23.43
N THR A 45 1.40 -18.38 -24.00
CA THR A 45 1.80 -19.77 -23.80
C THR A 45 2.93 -19.91 -22.79
N THR A 46 3.21 -18.86 -22.01
CA THR A 46 4.27 -18.86 -21.00
C THR A 46 4.19 -20.13 -20.13
N PRO A 47 5.29 -20.92 -20.07
CA PRO A 47 5.27 -22.22 -19.41
C PRO A 47 5.25 -22.11 -17.88
N GLU A 48 5.67 -20.97 -17.30
CA GLU A 48 5.82 -20.79 -15.85
C GLU A 48 4.69 -19.97 -15.23
N LEU A 49 3.54 -20.60 -14.99
CA LEU A 49 2.46 -20.02 -14.18
C LEU A 49 2.77 -20.24 -12.70
N THR A 50 3.54 -19.33 -12.10
CA THR A 50 3.90 -19.37 -10.67
C THR A 50 3.84 -17.99 -10.05
N LEU A 51 3.54 -17.91 -8.74
CA LEU A 51 3.56 -16.63 -8.00
C LEU A 51 4.92 -15.91 -8.11
N ALA A 52 6.02 -16.67 -8.09
CA ALA A 52 7.36 -16.11 -8.18
C ALA A 52 7.63 -15.44 -9.53
N ALA A 53 7.18 -16.06 -10.63
CA ALA A 53 7.29 -15.53 -11.98
C ALA A 53 6.40 -14.29 -12.16
N PHE A 54 5.14 -14.35 -11.71
CA PHE A 54 4.23 -13.20 -11.79
C PHE A 54 4.75 -12.00 -10.99
N ALA A 55 5.29 -12.23 -9.80
CA ALA A 55 5.87 -11.16 -9.00
C ALA A 55 7.16 -10.58 -9.63
N ALA A 56 7.95 -11.39 -10.32
CA ALA A 56 9.13 -10.90 -11.05
C ALA A 56 8.71 -10.02 -12.24
N GLU A 57 7.73 -10.46 -13.03
CA GLU A 57 7.21 -9.69 -14.17
C GLU A 57 6.51 -8.40 -13.71
N ALA A 58 5.66 -8.46 -12.69
CA ALA A 58 5.02 -7.29 -12.10
C ALA A 58 6.06 -6.31 -11.52
N GLY A 59 7.14 -6.81 -10.93
CA GLY A 59 8.26 -6.01 -10.45
C GLY A 59 9.00 -5.26 -11.56
N GLN A 60 9.13 -5.85 -12.76
CA GLN A 60 9.71 -5.19 -13.93
C GLN A 60 8.87 -4.02 -14.43
N LEU A 61 7.55 -4.02 -14.21
CA LEU A 61 6.69 -2.86 -14.52
C LEU A 61 7.00 -1.66 -13.64
N LEU A 62 7.70 -1.89 -12.52
CA LEU A 62 8.20 -0.80 -11.69
C LEU A 62 9.49 -0.23 -12.28
N ASP A 63 10.18 -0.88 -13.20
CA ASP A 63 11.40 -0.33 -13.81
C ASP A 63 11.05 0.95 -14.59
N GLY A 64 11.71 2.07 -14.25
CA GLY A 64 11.45 3.38 -14.85
C GLY A 64 10.33 4.19 -14.20
N VAL A 65 9.53 3.62 -13.29
CA VAL A 65 8.62 4.41 -12.43
C VAL A 65 9.46 5.32 -11.52
N VAL A 66 9.19 6.61 -11.50
CA VAL A 66 9.88 7.56 -10.62
C VAL A 66 8.97 7.91 -9.45
N GLY A 67 9.44 7.70 -8.23
CA GLY A 67 8.70 8.01 -7.02
C GLY A 67 8.16 6.78 -6.29
N ASP A 68 7.25 7.05 -5.35
CA ASP A 68 6.71 6.07 -4.41
C ASP A 68 5.68 5.19 -5.12
N THR A 69 5.68 3.89 -4.81
CA THR A 69 4.75 2.92 -5.39
C THR A 69 3.90 2.27 -4.32
N ILE A 70 2.59 2.19 -4.56
CA ILE A 70 1.68 1.35 -3.78
C ILE A 70 1.23 0.20 -4.68
N VAL A 71 1.35 -1.02 -4.18
CA VAL A 71 0.92 -2.21 -4.91
C VAL A 71 -0.45 -2.62 -4.38
N VAL A 72 -1.40 -2.84 -5.29
CA VAL A 72 -2.77 -3.24 -4.98
C VAL A 72 -3.02 -4.59 -5.63
N GLY A 73 -3.44 -5.58 -4.84
CA GLY A 73 -3.73 -6.93 -5.33
C GLY A 73 -5.06 -7.45 -4.82
N GLN A 74 -5.86 -8.09 -5.68
CA GLN A 74 -7.10 -8.76 -5.28
C GLN A 74 -6.97 -10.29 -5.31
N SER A 75 -7.43 -10.97 -4.27
CA SER A 75 -7.46 -12.45 -4.18
C SER A 75 -6.09 -13.06 -4.50
N LEU A 76 -5.93 -13.90 -5.54
CA LEU A 76 -4.62 -14.37 -6.04
C LEU A 76 -3.61 -13.21 -6.24
N GLY A 77 -4.07 -12.08 -6.79
CA GLY A 77 -3.26 -10.88 -6.99
C GLY A 77 -2.67 -10.32 -5.69
N SER A 78 -3.29 -10.58 -4.54
CA SER A 78 -2.76 -10.21 -3.22
C SER A 78 -1.49 -10.98 -2.85
N GLN A 79 -1.39 -12.26 -3.22
CA GLN A 79 -0.17 -13.07 -3.03
C GLN A 79 0.98 -12.52 -3.88
N ILE A 80 0.66 -12.12 -5.13
CA ILE A 80 1.63 -11.51 -6.05
C ILE A 80 2.06 -10.13 -5.51
N ALA A 81 1.10 -9.31 -5.07
CA ALA A 81 1.36 -7.98 -4.52
C ALA A 81 2.27 -8.02 -3.29
N GLU A 82 2.05 -8.98 -2.37
CA GLU A 82 2.92 -9.19 -1.22
C GLU A 82 4.36 -9.51 -1.66
N LEU A 83 4.54 -10.40 -2.64
CA LEU A 83 5.87 -10.75 -3.16
C LEU A 83 6.57 -9.58 -3.85
N VAL A 84 5.83 -8.76 -4.61
CA VAL A 84 6.36 -7.53 -5.23
C VAL A 84 6.80 -6.56 -4.15
N ALA A 85 5.96 -6.29 -3.15
CA ALA A 85 6.28 -5.38 -2.05
C ALA A 85 7.52 -5.84 -1.26
N ALA A 86 7.61 -7.15 -0.99
CA ALA A 86 8.75 -7.76 -0.31
C ALA A 86 10.07 -7.62 -1.08
N ARG A 87 10.04 -7.78 -2.41
CA ARG A 87 11.24 -7.72 -3.29
C ARG A 87 11.67 -6.28 -3.60
N HIS A 88 10.74 -5.33 -3.56
CA HIS A 88 10.95 -3.95 -3.96
C HIS A 88 10.73 -2.96 -2.79
N ALA A 89 11.06 -3.35 -1.55
CA ALA A 89 10.81 -2.58 -0.34
C ALA A 89 11.44 -1.16 -0.32
N GLY A 90 12.46 -0.90 -1.15
CA GLY A 90 13.03 0.45 -1.32
C GLY A 90 12.19 1.39 -2.19
N LYS A 91 11.19 0.87 -2.90
CA LYS A 91 10.32 1.60 -3.83
C LYS A 91 8.84 1.50 -3.48
N VAL A 92 8.43 0.33 -2.99
CA VAL A 92 7.06 0.11 -2.54
C VAL A 92 6.90 0.73 -1.16
N THR A 93 6.04 1.74 -1.07
CA THR A 93 5.76 2.50 0.16
C THR A 93 4.45 2.09 0.84
N GLY A 94 3.60 1.32 0.15
CA GLY A 94 2.37 0.79 0.71
C GLY A 94 1.86 -0.43 -0.05
N LEU A 95 1.05 -1.24 0.63
CA LEU A 95 0.45 -2.45 0.08
C LEU A 95 -1.05 -2.46 0.38
N VAL A 96 -1.88 -2.67 -0.64
CA VAL A 96 -3.34 -2.83 -0.49
C VAL A 96 -3.74 -4.24 -0.93
N LEU A 97 -4.34 -4.98 -0.02
CA LEU A 97 -4.78 -6.35 -0.26
C LEU A 97 -6.30 -6.43 -0.19
N ILE A 98 -6.95 -6.72 -1.31
CA ILE A 98 -8.40 -6.80 -1.43
C ILE A 98 -8.81 -8.28 -1.43
N THR A 99 -9.68 -8.67 -0.50
CA THR A 99 -10.15 -10.05 -0.29
C THR A 99 -9.00 -11.05 -0.44
N PRO A 100 -7.93 -10.95 0.39
CA PRO A 100 -6.69 -11.67 0.15
C PRO A 100 -6.78 -13.16 0.46
N VAL A 101 -6.01 -13.94 -0.27
CA VAL A 101 -5.73 -15.35 0.07
C VAL A 101 -4.35 -15.47 0.72
N PRO A 102 -4.09 -16.46 1.59
CA PRO A 102 -2.81 -16.57 2.28
C PRO A 102 -1.64 -16.76 1.31
N LEU A 103 -0.49 -16.16 1.58
CA LEU A 103 0.70 -16.34 0.73
C LEU A 103 1.08 -17.82 0.59
N GLY A 104 0.94 -18.59 1.66
CA GLY A 104 1.16 -20.03 1.69
C GLY A 104 0.03 -20.86 1.05
N GLY A 105 -0.95 -20.23 0.40
CA GLY A 105 -2.08 -20.89 -0.25
C GLY A 105 -3.24 -21.18 0.71
N THR A 106 -4.43 -21.44 0.14
CA THR A 106 -5.64 -21.77 0.90
C THR A 106 -5.69 -23.24 1.37
N ARG A 107 -4.92 -24.14 0.73
CA ARG A 107 -4.82 -25.57 1.07
C ARG A 107 -6.17 -26.29 1.09
N LEU A 108 -7.08 -25.89 0.21
CA LEU A 108 -8.37 -26.55 0.03
C LEU A 108 -8.17 -27.96 -0.57
N PRO A 109 -9.02 -28.93 -0.19
CA PRO A 109 -8.94 -30.28 -0.72
C PRO A 109 -9.49 -30.36 -2.15
N ALA A 110 -9.13 -31.42 -2.89
CA ALA A 110 -9.40 -31.53 -4.32
C ALA A 110 -10.90 -31.40 -4.69
N GLU A 111 -11.79 -31.90 -3.83
CA GLU A 111 -13.24 -31.78 -4.00
C GLU A 111 -13.74 -30.33 -3.95
N ALA A 112 -13.11 -29.48 -3.13
CA ALA A 112 -13.43 -28.05 -3.05
C ALA A 112 -12.84 -27.27 -4.23
N LEU A 113 -11.77 -27.78 -4.85
CA LEU A 113 -11.14 -27.18 -6.04
C LEU A 113 -11.86 -27.53 -7.34
N ALA A 114 -12.54 -28.67 -7.40
CA ALA A 114 -13.16 -29.16 -8.63
C ALA A 114 -14.13 -28.15 -9.29
N PRO A 115 -15.02 -27.44 -8.56
CA PRO A 115 -15.87 -26.41 -9.16
C PRO A 115 -15.08 -25.26 -9.79
N PHE A 116 -13.98 -24.82 -9.17
CA PHE A 116 -13.14 -23.75 -9.72
C PHE A 116 -12.39 -24.18 -10.98
N ARG A 117 -11.92 -25.42 -11.03
CA ARG A 117 -11.25 -25.98 -12.23
C ARG A 117 -12.20 -26.08 -13.43
N ALA A 118 -13.49 -26.30 -13.18
CA ALA A 118 -14.51 -26.41 -14.21
C ALA A 118 -14.90 -25.05 -14.85
N LEU A 119 -14.43 -23.92 -14.32
CA LEU A 119 -14.80 -22.59 -14.82
C LEU A 119 -14.14 -22.22 -16.16
N GLY A 120 -13.11 -22.94 -16.58
CA GLY A 120 -12.39 -22.61 -17.81
C GLY A 120 -13.21 -22.93 -19.06
N GLY A 121 -13.33 -21.96 -19.96
CA GLY A 121 -14.16 -22.06 -21.15
C GLY A 121 -15.68 -22.17 -20.89
N ASP A 122 -16.14 -21.93 -19.66
CA ASP A 122 -17.57 -21.98 -19.29
C ASP A 122 -18.06 -20.62 -18.72
N PRO A 123 -18.50 -19.69 -19.57
CA PRO A 123 -19.00 -18.38 -19.15
C PRO A 123 -20.23 -18.47 -18.23
N ALA A 124 -21.09 -19.48 -18.41
CA ALA A 124 -22.29 -19.63 -17.59
C ALA A 124 -21.93 -20.04 -16.16
N ALA A 125 -21.00 -21.00 -16.01
CA ALA A 125 -20.47 -21.39 -14.71
C ALA A 125 -19.71 -20.23 -14.04
N GLN A 126 -18.93 -19.47 -14.80
CA GLN A 126 -18.25 -18.28 -14.29
C GLN A 126 -19.22 -17.23 -13.76
N ARG A 127 -20.28 -16.92 -14.51
CA ARG A 127 -21.33 -15.97 -14.08
C ARG A 127 -21.99 -16.45 -12.79
N ALA A 128 -22.36 -17.74 -12.71
CA ALA A 128 -22.99 -18.32 -11.54
C ALA A 128 -22.07 -18.29 -10.30
N ALA A 129 -20.79 -18.63 -10.47
CA ALA A 129 -19.80 -18.57 -9.39
C ALA A 129 -19.61 -17.15 -8.87
N ARG A 130 -19.50 -16.15 -9.76
CA ARG A 130 -19.40 -14.74 -9.37
C ARG A 130 -20.62 -14.26 -8.60
N ALA A 131 -21.82 -14.58 -9.06
CA ALA A 131 -23.06 -14.23 -8.35
C ALA A 131 -23.15 -14.86 -6.96
N ALA A 132 -22.65 -16.09 -6.79
CA ALA A 132 -22.64 -16.78 -5.51
C ALA A 132 -21.62 -16.21 -4.51
N LEU A 133 -20.45 -15.78 -5.00
CA LEU A 133 -19.36 -15.22 -4.19
C LEU A 133 -19.50 -13.71 -3.93
N SER A 134 -20.30 -13.03 -4.74
CA SER A 134 -20.51 -11.58 -4.69
C SER A 134 -21.98 -11.22 -4.93
N PRO A 135 -22.80 -11.28 -3.86
CA PRO A 135 -24.24 -11.16 -3.98
C PRO A 135 -24.72 -9.75 -4.36
N ALA A 136 -23.88 -8.71 -4.25
CA ALA A 136 -24.24 -7.35 -4.59
C ALA A 136 -23.88 -6.97 -6.03
N LEU A 137 -23.29 -7.87 -6.82
CA LEU A 137 -23.03 -7.61 -8.23
C LEU A 137 -24.33 -7.46 -9.02
N THR A 138 -24.42 -6.40 -9.81
CA THR A 138 -25.52 -6.22 -10.77
C THR A 138 -25.36 -7.13 -11.98
N ASP A 139 -26.44 -7.34 -12.73
CA ASP A 139 -26.38 -8.15 -13.96
C ASP A 139 -25.36 -7.63 -14.97
N GLU A 140 -25.23 -6.30 -15.09
CA GLU A 140 -24.26 -5.63 -15.95
C GLU A 140 -22.81 -5.88 -15.49
N GLN A 141 -22.56 -5.81 -14.18
CA GLN A 141 -21.25 -6.10 -13.61
C GLN A 141 -20.89 -7.58 -13.83
N LEU A 142 -21.84 -8.49 -13.60
CA LEU A 142 -21.67 -9.91 -13.90
C LEU A 142 -21.36 -10.15 -15.39
N ASP A 143 -22.04 -9.45 -16.31
CA ASP A 143 -21.79 -9.57 -17.75
C ASP A 143 -20.40 -9.06 -18.14
N ARG A 144 -19.95 -7.95 -17.55
CA ARG A 144 -18.60 -7.43 -17.77
C ARG A 144 -17.53 -8.40 -17.25
N LEU A 145 -17.67 -8.89 -16.03
CA LEU A 145 -16.72 -9.83 -15.43
C LEU A 145 -16.68 -11.15 -16.19
N THR A 146 -17.85 -11.66 -16.61
CA THR A 146 -17.96 -12.90 -17.38
C THR A 146 -17.24 -12.79 -18.74
N ARG A 147 -17.39 -11.65 -19.43
CA ARG A 147 -16.65 -11.40 -20.69
C ARG A 147 -15.14 -11.38 -20.51
N ALA A 148 -14.62 -10.97 -19.35
CA ALA A 148 -13.18 -10.95 -19.10
C ALA A 148 -12.58 -12.38 -19.01
N GLY A 149 -13.35 -13.34 -18.50
CA GLY A 149 -12.92 -14.73 -18.32
C GLY A 149 -13.39 -15.70 -19.41
N GLU A 150 -14.22 -15.25 -20.35
CA GLU A 150 -14.81 -16.10 -21.41
C GLU A 150 -13.76 -16.83 -22.26
N SER A 151 -12.64 -16.16 -22.55
CA SER A 151 -11.57 -16.72 -23.37
C SER A 151 -10.52 -17.52 -22.57
N ALA A 152 -10.67 -17.63 -21.24
CA ALA A 152 -9.70 -18.33 -20.40
C ALA A 152 -9.70 -19.84 -20.68
N ARG A 153 -8.55 -20.37 -21.12
CA ARG A 153 -8.43 -21.79 -21.48
C ARG A 153 -8.57 -22.72 -20.25
N PRO A 154 -9.25 -23.87 -20.37
CA PRO A 154 -9.43 -24.81 -19.25
C PRO A 154 -8.13 -25.26 -18.56
N ASP A 155 -7.06 -25.51 -19.33
CA ASP A 155 -5.76 -25.91 -18.79
C ASP A 155 -5.11 -24.78 -17.97
N VAL A 156 -5.21 -23.54 -18.45
CA VAL A 156 -4.72 -22.35 -17.75
C VAL A 156 -5.50 -22.15 -16.45
N VAL A 157 -6.83 -22.22 -16.50
CA VAL A 157 -7.69 -22.08 -15.33
C VAL A 157 -7.35 -23.12 -14.26
N SER A 158 -7.20 -24.39 -14.63
CA SER A 158 -6.83 -25.44 -13.68
C SER A 158 -5.45 -25.19 -13.04
N ARG A 159 -4.48 -24.67 -13.80
CA ARG A 159 -3.15 -24.35 -13.25
C ARG A 159 -3.20 -23.16 -12.30
N TYR A 160 -3.98 -22.13 -12.59
CA TYR A 160 -4.16 -21.01 -11.66
C TYR A 160 -4.85 -21.44 -10.37
N VAL A 161 -5.76 -22.41 -10.42
CA VAL A 161 -6.33 -23.04 -9.21
C VAL A 161 -5.22 -23.62 -8.32
N ASP A 162 -4.28 -24.35 -8.91
CA ASP A 162 -3.13 -24.88 -8.17
C ASP A 162 -2.27 -23.74 -7.60
N VAL A 163 -2.04 -22.66 -8.37
CA VAL A 163 -1.21 -21.53 -7.93
C VAL A 163 -1.76 -20.84 -6.68
N TRP A 164 -3.05 -20.43 -6.65
CA TRP A 164 -3.57 -19.75 -5.45
C TRP A 164 -3.83 -20.71 -4.30
N ASN A 165 -4.13 -21.98 -4.57
CA ASN A 165 -4.38 -22.98 -3.55
C ASN A 165 -3.09 -23.42 -2.85
N ASP A 166 -2.02 -23.61 -3.63
CA ASP A 166 -0.76 -24.11 -3.13
C ASP A 166 0.18 -23.00 -2.69
N GLY A 167 -0.01 -21.77 -3.20
CA GLY A 167 0.75 -20.59 -2.80
C GLY A 167 2.28 -20.78 -2.90
N VAL A 168 2.99 -20.07 -2.03
CA VAL A 168 4.44 -20.23 -1.85
C VAL A 168 4.70 -21.36 -0.84
N PRO A 169 5.43 -22.43 -1.23
CA PRO A 169 5.85 -23.47 -0.29
C PRO A 169 6.66 -22.88 0.86
N ASP A 170 6.39 -23.32 2.09
CA ASP A 170 7.07 -22.87 3.31
C ASP A 170 7.12 -21.34 3.46
N ALA A 171 6.06 -20.64 3.03
CA ALA A 171 5.94 -19.20 3.14
C ALA A 171 6.25 -18.74 4.58
N PRO A 172 7.15 -17.76 4.77
CA PRO A 172 7.52 -17.30 6.10
C PRO A 172 6.28 -16.76 6.83
N PRO A 173 6.15 -16.94 8.15
CA PRO A 173 4.96 -16.54 8.90
C PRO A 173 4.76 -15.01 8.93
N VAL A 174 5.83 -14.24 8.69
CA VAL A 174 5.83 -12.78 8.66
C VAL A 174 6.38 -12.34 7.30
N SER A 175 5.76 -11.32 6.70
CA SER A 175 6.23 -10.72 5.46
C SER A 175 7.52 -9.93 5.70
N SER A 176 8.43 -9.93 4.73
CA SER A 176 9.60 -9.03 4.76
C SER A 176 9.22 -7.59 4.41
N PHE A 177 8.02 -7.34 3.87
CA PHE A 177 7.49 -6.01 3.72
C PHE A 177 6.95 -5.51 5.07
N THR A 178 7.59 -4.49 5.62
CA THR A 178 7.25 -3.92 6.94
C THR A 178 6.57 -2.55 6.85
N GLY A 179 6.27 -2.08 5.63
CA GLY A 179 5.57 -0.81 5.42
C GLY A 179 4.07 -0.89 5.74
N PRO A 180 3.35 0.23 5.60
CA PRO A 180 1.90 0.29 5.79
C PRO A 180 1.15 -0.70 4.89
N VAL A 181 0.14 -1.38 5.45
CA VAL A 181 -0.70 -2.33 4.72
C VAL A 181 -2.18 -2.05 4.99
N LEU A 182 -2.98 -1.90 3.93
CA LEU A 182 -4.43 -1.84 4.01
C LEU A 182 -5.01 -3.16 3.49
N ILE A 183 -5.81 -3.84 4.31
CA ILE A 183 -6.55 -5.04 3.94
C ILE A 183 -8.03 -4.67 3.84
N ILE A 184 -8.64 -4.83 2.66
CA ILE A 184 -10.06 -4.59 2.44
C ILE A 184 -10.74 -5.94 2.20
N ARG A 185 -11.81 -6.23 2.95
CA ARG A 185 -12.60 -7.46 2.77
C ARG A 185 -14.08 -7.15 2.60
N GLY A 186 -14.78 -8.03 1.88
CA GLY A 186 -16.24 -8.03 1.85
C GLY A 186 -16.79 -8.77 3.07
N GLY A 187 -17.72 -8.16 3.81
CA GLY A 187 -18.35 -8.79 4.98
C GLY A 187 -19.31 -9.93 4.64
N ALA A 188 -19.68 -10.06 3.36
CA ALA A 188 -20.52 -11.11 2.80
C ALA A 188 -19.74 -12.03 1.83
N ASP A 189 -18.40 -11.97 1.81
CA ASP A 189 -17.56 -12.87 1.00
C ASP A 189 -17.57 -14.29 1.59
N PRO A 190 -18.16 -15.29 0.92
CA PRO A 190 -18.21 -16.65 1.45
C PRO A 190 -16.91 -17.44 1.21
N PHE A 191 -15.97 -16.91 0.42
CA PHE A 191 -14.69 -17.54 0.12
C PHE A 191 -13.57 -17.02 1.04
N VAL A 192 -13.37 -15.71 1.11
CA VAL A 192 -12.39 -15.10 2.03
C VAL A 192 -13.05 -14.80 3.37
N THR A 193 -13.22 -15.86 4.15
CA THR A 193 -13.80 -15.81 5.49
C THR A 193 -12.89 -15.12 6.51
N ASP A 194 -13.41 -14.87 7.72
CA ASP A 194 -12.62 -14.40 8.86
C ASP A 194 -11.46 -15.35 9.21
N GLU A 195 -11.66 -16.65 9.06
CA GLU A 195 -10.61 -17.66 9.28
C GLU A 195 -9.49 -17.50 8.27
N LEU A 196 -9.82 -17.37 6.98
CA LEU A 196 -8.81 -17.21 5.93
C LEU A 196 -8.06 -15.88 6.08
N ALA A 197 -8.77 -14.80 6.43
CA ALA A 197 -8.17 -13.49 6.69
C ALA A 197 -7.28 -13.46 7.93
N ALA A 198 -7.57 -14.29 8.94
CA ALA A 198 -6.74 -14.45 10.14
C ALA A 198 -5.36 -15.07 9.82
N ALA A 199 -5.22 -15.77 8.70
CA ALA A 199 -3.92 -16.26 8.22
C ALA A 199 -3.11 -15.18 7.44
N VAL A 200 -3.74 -14.08 7.03
CA VAL A 200 -3.11 -12.99 6.26
C VAL A 200 -2.67 -11.85 7.17
N THR A 201 -3.59 -11.35 8.01
CA THR A 201 -3.37 -10.12 8.79
C THR A 201 -2.12 -10.15 9.68
N PRO A 202 -1.83 -11.23 10.45
CA PRO A 202 -0.68 -11.28 11.35
C PRO A 202 0.69 -11.29 10.63
N ARG A 203 0.70 -11.48 9.30
CA ARG A 203 1.93 -11.44 8.50
C ARG A 203 2.53 -10.03 8.45
N PHE A 204 1.72 -9.00 8.69
CA PHE A 204 2.10 -7.61 8.48
C PHE A 204 2.02 -6.82 9.80
N PRO A 205 3.11 -6.21 10.27
CA PRO A 205 3.13 -5.49 11.54
C PRO A 205 2.31 -4.19 11.53
N GLN A 206 2.05 -3.62 10.35
CA GLN A 206 1.32 -2.37 10.16
C GLN A 206 0.02 -2.55 9.35
N ALA A 207 -0.62 -3.72 9.46
CA ALA A 207 -1.90 -3.97 8.79
C ALA A 207 -3.06 -3.23 9.47
N HIS A 208 -3.83 -2.52 8.64
CA HIS A 208 -5.16 -2.05 8.95
C HIS A 208 -6.19 -2.88 8.18
N VAL A 209 -7.22 -3.38 8.86
CA VAL A 209 -8.29 -4.17 8.23
C VAL A 209 -9.56 -3.35 8.16
N GLN A 210 -10.10 -3.22 6.96
CA GLN A 210 -11.40 -2.62 6.68
C GLN A 210 -12.33 -3.69 6.12
N VAL A 211 -13.53 -3.79 6.69
CA VAL A 211 -14.61 -4.66 6.20
C VAL A 211 -15.69 -3.77 5.60
N ILE A 212 -16.08 -4.07 4.36
CA ILE A 212 -17.21 -3.42 3.70
C ILE A 212 -18.44 -4.31 3.88
N ASP A 213 -19.38 -3.84 4.70
CA ASP A 213 -20.61 -4.54 4.98
C ASP A 213 -21.41 -4.80 3.69
N GLY A 214 -21.82 -6.05 3.48
CA GLY A 214 -22.53 -6.49 2.28
C GLY A 214 -21.66 -6.77 1.05
N GLY A 215 -20.37 -6.41 1.06
CA GLY A 215 -19.41 -6.74 0.01
C GLY A 215 -19.11 -8.24 -0.05
N GLY A 216 -18.99 -8.81 -1.25
CA GLY A 216 -18.49 -10.16 -1.46
C GLY A 216 -17.04 -10.20 -1.94
N HIS A 217 -16.69 -11.20 -2.74
CA HIS A 217 -15.32 -11.44 -3.21
C HIS A 217 -14.80 -10.38 -4.20
N TRP A 218 -15.67 -9.83 -5.04
CA TRP A 218 -15.41 -8.69 -5.92
C TRP A 218 -15.88 -7.37 -5.29
N VAL A 219 -15.58 -7.15 -4.00
CA VAL A 219 -15.97 -5.94 -3.26
C VAL A 219 -15.56 -4.64 -3.95
N HIS A 220 -14.45 -4.65 -4.68
CA HIS A 220 -13.95 -3.52 -5.47
C HIS A 220 -14.77 -3.22 -6.73
N VAL A 221 -15.60 -4.15 -7.17
CA VAL A 221 -16.60 -3.95 -8.23
C VAL A 221 -17.95 -3.59 -7.61
N GLU A 222 -18.38 -4.36 -6.60
CA GLU A 222 -19.67 -4.17 -5.90
C GLU A 222 -19.78 -2.79 -5.24
N TYR A 223 -18.69 -2.35 -4.60
CA TYR A 223 -18.60 -1.12 -3.81
C TYR A 223 -17.41 -0.25 -4.25
N ALA A 224 -17.22 -0.11 -5.57
CA ALA A 224 -16.07 0.58 -6.18
C ALA A 224 -15.79 1.95 -5.56
N GLY A 225 -16.81 2.77 -5.31
CA GLY A 225 -16.64 4.10 -4.69
C GLY A 225 -16.08 4.05 -3.26
N GLN A 226 -16.48 3.07 -2.45
CA GLN A 226 -15.94 2.90 -1.09
C GLN A 226 -14.49 2.39 -1.14
N VAL A 227 -14.20 1.44 -2.02
CA VAL A 227 -12.84 0.91 -2.20
C VAL A 227 -11.91 1.99 -2.74
N ALA A 228 -12.34 2.76 -3.75
CA ALA A 228 -11.59 3.89 -4.29
C ALA A 228 -11.27 4.93 -3.21
N ALA A 229 -12.27 5.35 -2.41
CA ALA A 229 -12.06 6.29 -1.32
C ALA A 229 -11.04 5.78 -0.29
N SER A 230 -11.09 4.48 0.04
CA SER A 230 -10.18 3.84 0.99
C SER A 230 -8.74 3.80 0.45
N ILE A 231 -8.57 3.44 -0.83
CA ILE A 231 -7.28 3.48 -1.51
C ILE A 231 -6.75 4.92 -1.56
N THR A 232 -7.57 5.90 -1.95
CA THR A 232 -7.17 7.31 -1.98
C THR A 232 -6.71 7.83 -0.62
N ALA A 233 -7.44 7.52 0.45
CA ALA A 233 -7.04 7.87 1.81
C ALA A 233 -5.68 7.24 2.16
N PHE A 234 -5.51 5.96 1.86
CA PHE A 234 -4.26 5.24 2.09
C PHE A 234 -3.08 5.81 1.28
N VAL A 235 -3.29 6.20 0.02
CA VAL A 235 -2.25 6.87 -0.79
C VAL A 235 -1.81 8.17 -0.15
N ARG A 236 -2.75 8.99 0.33
CA ARG A 236 -2.43 10.28 0.97
C ARG A 236 -1.66 10.09 2.27
N GLU A 237 -2.08 9.13 3.09
CA GLU A 237 -1.42 8.81 4.37
C GLU A 237 0.03 8.34 4.15
N THR A 238 0.22 7.39 3.25
CA THR A 238 1.55 6.83 2.93
C THR A 238 2.45 7.83 2.22
N GLY A 239 1.93 8.64 1.31
CA GLY A 239 2.66 9.68 0.60
C GLY A 239 3.21 10.76 1.53
N ALA A 240 2.42 11.24 2.50
CA ALA A 240 2.87 12.25 3.46
C ALA A 240 4.00 11.74 4.36
N ALA A 241 3.90 10.50 4.86
CA ALA A 241 4.95 9.87 5.65
C ALA A 241 6.22 9.63 4.81
N ALA A 242 6.08 9.19 3.56
CA ALA A 242 7.21 9.03 2.63
C ALA A 242 7.89 10.37 2.31
N GLY A 243 7.11 11.42 2.03
CA GLY A 243 7.60 12.78 1.80
C GLY A 243 8.33 13.34 3.01
N TRP A 244 7.81 13.12 4.22
CA TRP A 244 8.49 13.47 5.47
C TRP A 244 9.85 12.79 5.60
N ARG A 245 9.91 11.47 5.39
CA ARG A 245 11.15 10.69 5.44
C ARG A 245 12.17 11.19 4.42
N ARG A 246 11.71 11.47 3.20
CA ARG A 246 12.55 11.99 2.11
C ARG A 246 13.14 13.36 2.45
N GLY A 247 12.34 14.25 3.04
CA GLY A 247 12.83 15.57 3.50
C GLY A 247 14.02 15.47 4.48
N PHE A 248 14.00 14.49 5.38
CA PHE A 248 15.13 14.23 6.28
C PHE A 248 16.32 13.59 5.57
N ALA A 249 16.08 12.64 4.66
CA ALA A 249 17.15 11.98 3.91
C ALA A 249 17.90 12.94 2.97
N GLU A 250 17.17 13.84 2.32
CA GLU A 250 17.73 14.83 1.38
C GLU A 250 18.16 16.13 2.08
N GLN A 251 17.76 16.33 3.34
CA GLN A 251 17.97 17.57 4.11
C GLN A 251 17.51 18.82 3.34
N SER A 252 16.43 18.68 2.56
CA SER A 252 16.02 19.64 1.54
C SER A 252 14.79 20.44 1.98
N ARG A 253 14.91 21.77 1.95
CA ARG A 253 13.78 22.69 2.20
C ARG A 253 12.64 22.45 1.21
N ASP A 254 12.94 22.31 -0.07
CA ASP A 254 11.92 22.18 -1.11
C ASP A 254 11.16 20.86 -0.96
N THR A 255 11.87 19.79 -0.59
CA THR A 255 11.28 18.48 -0.31
C THR A 255 10.33 18.54 0.88
N PHE A 256 10.70 19.24 1.96
CA PHE A 256 9.78 19.48 3.08
C PHE A 256 8.57 20.34 2.65
N ALA A 257 8.82 21.49 2.01
CA ALA A 257 7.78 22.44 1.64
C ALA A 257 6.72 21.85 0.70
N ALA A 258 7.10 20.91 -0.17
CA ALA A 258 6.19 20.21 -1.07
C ALA A 258 5.09 19.42 -0.35
N ASN A 259 5.29 19.06 0.93
CA ASN A 259 4.37 18.23 1.70
C ASN A 259 3.50 19.04 2.69
N PHE A 260 3.65 20.36 2.77
CA PHE A 260 3.04 21.18 3.81
C PHE A 260 1.88 22.03 3.31
N ALA A 261 0.84 22.17 4.13
CA ALA A 261 -0.18 23.19 3.94
C ALA A 261 0.44 24.59 4.08
N GLY A 262 -0.21 25.61 3.51
CA GLY A 262 0.31 26.99 3.56
C GLY A 262 0.44 27.52 5.00
N ASP A 263 -0.47 27.10 5.86
CA ASP A 263 -0.64 27.48 7.26
C ASP A 263 -0.07 26.44 8.25
N VAL A 264 0.81 25.55 7.78
CA VAL A 264 1.44 24.52 8.64
C VAL A 264 2.08 25.12 9.90
N VAL A 265 1.95 24.41 11.02
CA VAL A 265 2.59 24.78 12.29
C VAL A 265 3.52 23.67 12.77
N LEU A 266 4.76 24.05 13.10
CA LEU A 266 5.75 23.20 13.76
C LEU A 266 5.87 23.58 15.24
N ASP A 267 5.54 22.64 16.11
CA ASP A 267 5.82 22.69 17.54
C ASP A 267 6.89 21.64 17.88
N ALA A 268 7.98 22.03 18.52
CA ALA A 268 9.05 21.09 18.82
C ALA A 268 9.70 21.40 20.16
N THR A 269 10.06 20.34 20.89
CA THR A 269 10.73 20.46 22.20
C THR A 269 12.07 21.21 22.18
N THR A 270 12.64 21.41 20.99
CA THR A 270 13.90 22.12 20.76
C THR A 270 13.71 23.57 20.29
N LEU A 271 12.47 24.03 20.11
CA LEU A 271 12.14 25.39 19.70
C LEU A 271 11.57 26.17 20.90
N PRO A 272 11.86 27.47 21.02
CA PRO A 272 11.32 28.30 22.11
C PRO A 272 9.82 28.59 21.93
N GLU A 273 9.36 28.67 20.68
CA GLU A 273 7.97 28.95 20.31
C GLU A 273 7.62 28.17 19.01
N PRO A 274 6.33 27.89 18.75
CA PRO A 274 5.91 27.29 17.49
C PRO A 274 6.27 28.15 16.27
N VAL A 275 6.68 27.48 15.19
CA VAL A 275 6.97 28.13 13.91
C VAL A 275 5.81 27.88 12.96
N ALA A 276 5.24 28.95 12.40
CA ALA A 276 4.12 28.87 11.47
C ALA A 276 4.49 29.32 10.06
N GLY A 277 3.84 28.70 9.07
CA GLY A 277 3.95 29.01 7.65
C GLY A 277 4.92 28.11 6.91
N ARG A 278 4.50 27.61 5.74
CA ARG A 278 5.22 26.63 4.90
C ARG A 278 6.72 26.89 4.79
N ASP A 279 7.10 28.10 4.39
CA ASP A 279 8.49 28.45 4.13
C ASP A 279 9.36 28.44 5.38
N ARG A 280 8.85 29.00 6.48
CA ARG A 280 9.58 29.09 7.75
C ARG A 280 9.73 27.72 8.38
N VAL A 281 8.67 26.90 8.34
CA VAL A 281 8.69 25.53 8.83
C VAL A 281 9.66 24.68 8.01
N ALA A 282 9.61 24.75 6.67
CA ALA A 282 10.51 24.01 5.81
C ALA A 282 11.98 24.40 6.00
N ALA A 283 12.28 25.70 6.14
CA ALA A 283 13.63 26.17 6.44
C ALA A 283 14.12 25.66 7.80
N THR A 284 13.27 25.74 8.83
CA THR A 284 13.60 25.26 10.18
C THR A 284 13.91 23.76 10.17
N LEU A 285 13.11 22.96 9.46
CA LEU A 285 13.31 21.52 9.36
C LEU A 285 14.54 21.14 8.54
N ALA A 286 14.86 21.88 7.48
CA ALA A 286 16.10 21.67 6.72
C ALA A 286 17.34 21.97 7.58
N THR A 287 17.30 23.04 8.38
CA THR A 287 18.37 23.33 9.35
C THR A 287 18.45 22.23 10.41
N ALA A 288 17.32 21.82 10.99
CA ALA A 288 17.28 20.76 12.00
C ALA A 288 17.78 19.42 11.46
N SER A 289 17.39 19.03 10.24
CA SER A 289 17.77 17.75 9.65
C SER A 289 19.28 17.66 9.40
N SER A 290 19.93 18.77 9.06
CA SER A 290 21.39 18.87 8.89
C SER A 290 22.21 18.72 10.19
N ILE A 291 21.56 18.70 11.36
CA ILE A 291 22.24 18.46 12.65
C ILE A 291 22.43 16.96 12.89
N TYR A 292 21.55 16.12 12.36
CA TYR A 292 21.66 14.68 12.51
C TYR A 292 22.77 14.11 11.63
N GLU A 293 23.58 13.23 12.20
CA GLU A 293 24.52 12.38 11.47
C GLU A 293 23.81 11.18 10.85
N SER A 294 22.81 10.64 11.56
CA SER A 294 21.95 9.56 11.10
C SER A 294 20.55 9.70 11.69
N LEU A 295 19.52 9.26 10.96
CA LEU A 295 18.16 9.16 11.45
C LEU A 295 17.47 7.95 10.82
N GLU A 296 16.91 7.10 11.67
CA GLU A 296 16.21 5.88 11.30
C GLU A 296 14.79 5.90 11.90
N PHE A 297 13.78 5.71 11.06
CA PHE A 297 12.41 5.50 11.50
C PHE A 297 12.21 4.04 11.88
N THR A 298 11.78 3.81 13.11
CA THR A 298 11.71 2.48 13.73
C THR A 298 10.30 1.93 13.89
N ALA A 299 9.28 2.80 13.90
CA ALA A 299 7.89 2.41 13.91
C ALA A 299 7.00 3.54 13.37
N GLU A 300 5.84 3.17 12.86
CA GLU A 300 4.81 4.09 12.38
C GLU A 300 3.43 3.59 12.81
N ALA A 301 2.58 4.52 13.22
CA ALA A 301 1.18 4.26 13.53
C ALA A 301 0.30 5.41 13.04
N HIS A 302 -0.98 5.13 12.84
CA HIS A 302 -1.96 6.07 12.29
C HIS A 302 -3.21 6.12 13.16
N SER A 303 -3.80 7.30 13.30
CA SER A 303 -5.12 7.50 13.89
C SER A 303 -5.85 8.61 13.14
N GLY A 304 -6.62 8.22 12.12
CA GLY A 304 -7.27 9.16 11.21
C GLY A 304 -6.24 10.03 10.48
N ALA A 305 -6.44 11.35 10.52
CA ALA A 305 -5.55 12.31 9.86
C ALA A 305 -4.17 12.48 10.53
N THR A 306 -3.91 11.78 11.64
CA THR A 306 -2.66 11.91 12.41
C THR A 306 -1.76 10.68 12.22
N SER A 307 -0.49 10.90 11.87
CA SER A 307 0.57 9.87 11.90
C SER A 307 1.51 10.06 13.07
N TYR A 308 2.00 8.95 13.61
CA TYR A 308 2.98 8.87 14.69
C TYR A 308 4.20 8.12 14.20
N LEU A 309 5.34 8.80 14.13
CA LEU A 309 6.59 8.27 13.62
C LEU A 309 7.61 8.16 14.75
N GLN A 310 7.97 6.95 15.15
CA GLN A 310 9.03 6.72 16.12
C GLN A 310 10.38 6.62 15.41
N TRP A 311 11.40 7.30 15.93
CA TRP A 311 12.72 7.31 15.31
C TRP A 311 13.87 7.25 16.32
N ARG A 312 15.04 6.87 15.82
CA ARG A 312 16.34 6.91 16.48
C ARG A 312 17.30 7.68 15.60
N ALA A 313 18.24 8.40 16.20
CA ALA A 313 19.19 9.22 15.48
C ALA A 313 20.52 9.32 16.23
N THR A 314 21.55 9.76 15.53
CA THR A 314 22.81 10.22 16.14
C THR A 314 23.10 11.65 15.70
N ALA A 315 23.71 12.42 16.58
CA ALA A 315 24.24 13.75 16.29
C ALA A 315 25.40 14.05 17.24
N PHE A 316 26.14 15.13 17.02
CA PHE A 316 27.13 15.64 17.98
C PHE A 316 28.19 14.62 18.44
N ASP A 317 28.85 13.99 17.46
CA ASP A 317 29.86 12.95 17.65
C ASP A 317 29.28 11.67 18.27
N GLY A 318 28.20 11.17 17.67
CA GLY A 318 27.60 9.88 18.06
C GLY A 318 26.69 9.93 19.29
N LEU A 319 26.30 11.12 19.76
CA LEU A 319 25.29 11.25 20.81
C LEU A 319 23.96 10.69 20.30
N ALA A 320 23.44 9.68 21.00
CA ALA A 320 22.19 9.05 20.63
C ALA A 320 20.97 9.93 20.96
N LEU A 321 20.12 10.16 19.97
CA LEU A 321 18.79 10.75 20.11
C LEU A 321 17.73 9.71 19.77
N ARG A 322 16.56 9.87 20.38
CA ARG A 322 15.34 9.15 20.00
C ARG A 322 14.19 10.13 20.07
N GLY A 323 13.11 9.82 19.38
CA GLY A 323 11.94 10.66 19.46
C GLY A 323 10.71 10.08 18.81
N VAL A 324 9.67 10.88 18.88
CA VAL A 324 8.42 10.67 18.18
C VAL A 324 8.07 11.96 17.46
N THR A 325 7.69 11.83 16.20
CA THR A 325 7.08 12.90 15.41
C THR A 325 5.60 12.61 15.27
N ILE A 326 4.77 13.62 15.48
CA ILE A 326 3.33 13.58 15.22
C ILE A 326 3.07 14.49 14.03
N LEU A 327 2.36 13.99 13.02
CA LEU A 327 2.02 14.73 11.80
C LEU A 327 0.50 14.75 11.64
N ASP A 328 -0.10 15.92 11.66
CA ASP A 328 -1.52 16.13 11.40
C ASP A 328 -1.74 16.58 9.94
N ARG A 329 -2.74 16.01 9.28
CA ARG A 329 -3.05 16.27 7.87
C ARG A 329 -4.37 16.99 7.67
N GLY A 330 -4.39 17.82 6.63
CA GLY A 330 -5.61 18.39 6.07
C GLY A 330 -6.35 17.39 5.18
N PRO A 331 -7.60 17.70 4.77
CA PRO A 331 -8.37 16.90 3.82
C PRO A 331 -7.71 16.73 2.45
N ASP A 332 -6.79 17.62 2.09
CA ASP A 332 -5.98 17.59 0.86
C ASP A 332 -4.75 16.68 0.98
N GLY A 333 -4.49 16.08 2.16
CA GLY A 333 -3.35 15.23 2.43
C GLY A 333 -2.07 15.99 2.82
N LEU A 334 -2.09 17.33 2.76
CA LEU A 334 -0.94 18.14 3.16
C LEU A 334 -0.81 18.18 4.69
N ILE A 335 0.42 18.27 5.18
CA ILE A 335 0.71 18.36 6.61
C ILE A 335 0.36 19.78 7.09
N THR A 336 -0.52 19.83 8.08
CA THR A 336 -1.03 21.06 8.72
C THR A 336 -0.45 21.27 10.11
N GLY A 337 -0.09 20.19 10.81
CA GLY A 337 0.52 20.25 12.14
C GLY A 337 1.69 19.28 12.26
N ILE A 338 2.74 19.71 12.94
CA ILE A 338 3.93 18.90 13.22
C ILE A 338 4.28 19.07 14.69
N ALA A 339 4.37 17.97 15.44
CA ALA A 339 4.96 17.97 16.77
C ALA A 339 6.20 17.06 16.81
N ILE A 340 7.35 17.57 17.29
CA ILE A 340 8.58 16.77 17.44
C ILE A 340 9.04 16.72 18.90
N HIS A 341 9.12 15.51 19.43
CA HIS A 341 9.57 15.24 20.80
C HIS A 341 10.87 14.46 20.80
N HIS A 342 11.94 15.08 21.30
CA HIS A 342 13.27 14.48 21.42
C HIS A 342 13.50 13.91 22.83
N ARG A 343 14.40 12.93 22.92
CA ARG A 343 14.97 12.42 24.17
C ARG A 343 16.38 11.85 23.93
N PRO A 344 17.25 11.78 24.95
CA PRO A 344 17.09 12.25 26.34
C PRO A 344 17.33 13.76 26.49
N LEU A 345 16.91 14.35 27.62
CA LEU A 345 16.92 15.80 27.89
C LEU A 345 18.27 16.49 27.56
N GLY A 346 19.39 15.88 27.95
CA GLY A 346 20.71 16.46 27.67
C GLY A 346 20.98 16.63 26.16
N ALA A 347 20.55 15.67 25.34
CA ALA A 347 20.63 15.79 23.88
C ALA A 347 19.66 16.84 23.34
N VAL A 348 18.45 16.93 23.90
CA VAL A 348 17.45 17.96 23.53
C VAL A 348 17.99 19.37 23.74
N LEU A 349 18.59 19.63 24.90
CA LEU A 349 19.15 20.95 25.22
C LEU A 349 20.29 21.33 24.28
N ARG A 350 21.17 20.37 23.94
CA ARG A 350 22.25 20.60 22.96
C ARG A 350 21.69 20.87 21.57
N PHE A 351 20.69 20.09 21.14
CA PHE A 351 20.00 20.29 19.86
C PHE A 351 19.31 21.65 19.78
N ALA A 352 18.64 22.07 20.86
CA ALA A 352 17.98 23.38 20.97
C ALA A 352 18.98 24.55 20.93
N SER A 353 20.20 24.37 21.44
CA SER A 353 21.26 25.37 21.30
C SER A 353 21.72 25.45 19.85
N GLU A 354 22.08 24.30 19.25
CA GLU A 354 22.62 24.25 17.89
C GLU A 354 21.65 24.81 16.84
N ILE A 355 20.36 24.46 16.93
CA ILE A 355 19.36 24.95 15.96
C ILE A 355 19.20 26.47 16.04
N ARG A 356 19.25 27.04 17.25
CA ARG A 356 19.17 28.49 17.48
C ARG A 356 20.36 29.19 16.83
N ASP A 357 21.57 28.72 17.10
CA ASP A 357 22.81 29.31 16.59
C ASP A 357 22.82 29.31 15.04
N ARG A 358 22.37 28.21 14.42
CA ARG A 358 22.25 28.12 12.95
C ARG A 358 21.16 29.02 12.39
N MET A 359 20.02 29.14 13.07
CA MET A 359 18.90 29.98 12.60
C MET A 359 19.21 31.47 12.73
N GLU A 360 19.96 31.89 13.75
CA GLU A 360 20.42 33.27 13.91
C GLU A 360 21.47 33.63 12.85
N GLY A 361 22.42 32.72 12.57
CA GLY A 361 23.45 32.94 11.54
C GLY A 361 22.94 32.93 10.09
N ALA A 362 21.74 32.40 9.83
CA ALA A 362 21.11 32.41 8.50
C ALA A 362 20.30 33.70 8.21
N GLN A 363 20.08 34.55 9.21
CA GLN A 363 19.34 35.82 9.08
C GLN A 363 20.27 37.05 8.92
N SER A 364 21.58 36.84 9.05
CA SER A 364 22.66 37.81 8.79
C SER A 364 23.28 37.60 7.42
#